data_AF-A0A1Y4RSU4-F1
#
_entry.id   AF-A0A1Y4RSU4-F1
#
_cell.length_a   1.000
_cell.length_b   1.000
_cell.length_c   1.000
_cell.angle_alpha   90.00
_cell.angle_beta   90.00
_cell.angle_gamma   90.00
#
_symmetry.space_group_name_H-M   'P 1'
#
loop_
_entity.id
_entity.type
_entity.pdbx_description
1 polymer ?
#
loop_
_entity_poly.entity_id
_entity_poly.type
_entity_poly.pdbx_seq_one_letter_code
_entity_poly.pdbx_strand_id
1 'polypeptide(L)'
;MTEETTMNKIVKEIQKIMAQNMAFYLPHVKKSDLEKNGAVFYMNGNNGTEFDWYVNDRLPAFMVFYNDADNLGAAKLMLFPDGNAVLYLYDEKGKRLLKEVSICIEAAEADIAALAAILRNEADDKGIWDADVEDICTDIEPGSDMLREFTDRRRDYMVWINRREILALNACVSKRITEEGWKVGYMERQEPCDEKDSGWVFTAGNEDDEYCSDYQNISLLSVGAVWQQLDSDIFKYIDMPVGTRLIRISPESFEIDKNDKEIYTMKR
;
A
#
# COMPACT_ATOMS: atom_id res chain seq x y z
N MET A 1 22.15 -32.96 11.46
CA MET A 1 22.01 -31.50 11.36
C MET A 1 21.31 -31.28 10.03
N THR A 2 20.04 -30.91 10.05
CA THR A 2 19.34 -30.48 8.83
C THR A 2 20.02 -29.19 8.37
N GLU A 3 20.40 -29.13 7.10
CA GLU A 3 20.88 -27.89 6.50
C GLU A 3 19.75 -26.86 6.53
N GLU A 4 20.07 -25.66 6.98
CA GLU A 4 19.14 -24.54 7.07
C GLU A 4 18.78 -24.02 5.67
N THR A 5 17.49 -23.88 5.37
CA THR A 5 17.02 -23.42 4.06
C THR A 5 17.38 -21.95 3.84
N THR A 6 17.44 -21.53 2.57
CA THR A 6 17.71 -20.11 2.22
C THR A 6 16.65 -19.17 2.81
N MET A 7 15.39 -19.64 2.89
CA MET A 7 14.25 -18.85 3.38
C MET A 7 14.36 -18.56 4.87
N ASN A 8 14.76 -19.57 5.64
CA ASN A 8 15.03 -19.43 7.07
C ASN A 8 16.17 -18.44 7.34
N LYS A 9 17.20 -18.43 6.50
CA LYS A 9 18.30 -17.46 6.61
C LYS A 9 17.83 -16.02 6.43
N ILE A 10 16.90 -15.74 5.51
CA ILE A 10 16.34 -14.39 5.31
C ILE A 10 15.62 -13.93 6.60
N VAL A 11 14.76 -14.79 7.17
CA VAL A 11 14.01 -14.47 8.40
C VAL A 11 14.96 -14.21 9.58
N LYS A 12 15.99 -15.04 9.76
CA LYS A 12 16.99 -14.83 10.82
C LYS A 12 17.82 -13.58 10.61
N GLU A 13 18.14 -13.23 9.36
CA GLU A 13 18.85 -11.99 9.07
C GLU A 13 17.97 -10.77 9.38
N ILE A 14 16.66 -10.81 9.09
CA ILE A 14 15.69 -9.77 9.51
C ILE A 14 15.73 -9.60 11.04
N GLN A 15 15.58 -10.69 11.81
CA GLN A 15 15.60 -10.66 13.27
C GLN A 15 16.92 -10.08 13.80
N LYS A 16 18.05 -10.52 13.25
CA LYS A 16 19.39 -10.04 13.62
C LYS A 16 19.55 -8.56 13.34
N ILE A 17 19.16 -8.09 12.16
CA ILE A 17 19.25 -6.67 11.76
C ILE A 17 18.39 -5.81 12.69
N MET A 18 17.15 -6.22 12.97
CA MET A 18 16.27 -5.49 13.88
C MET A 18 16.87 -5.42 15.28
N ALA A 19 17.34 -6.55 15.84
CA ALA A 19 17.94 -6.58 17.17
C ALA A 19 19.20 -5.71 17.28
N GLN A 20 20.09 -5.75 16.28
CA GLN A 20 21.31 -4.95 16.26
C GLN A 20 21.03 -3.45 16.20
N ASN A 21 20.10 -3.04 15.33
CA ASN A 21 19.73 -1.63 15.20
C ASN A 21 18.99 -1.12 16.43
N MET A 22 18.09 -1.92 17.02
CA MET A 22 17.45 -1.56 18.29
C MET A 22 18.48 -1.41 19.41
N ALA A 23 19.43 -2.34 19.56
CA ALA A 23 20.47 -2.23 20.59
C ALA A 23 21.36 -0.97 20.41
N PHE A 24 21.60 -0.55 19.17
CA PHE A 24 22.41 0.62 18.86
C PHE A 24 21.67 1.94 19.09
N TYR A 25 20.44 2.07 18.58
CA TYR A 25 19.68 3.33 18.61
C TYR A 25 18.77 3.47 19.84
N LEU A 26 18.37 2.37 20.47
CA LEU A 26 17.50 2.32 21.64
C LEU A 26 18.19 1.57 22.81
N PRO A 27 19.40 1.95 23.24
CA PRO A 27 20.15 1.20 24.26
C PRO A 27 19.48 1.20 25.64
N HIS A 28 18.52 2.09 25.89
CA HIS A 28 17.71 2.13 27.10
C HIS A 28 16.57 1.12 27.12
N VAL A 29 16.15 0.60 25.96
CA VAL A 29 15.06 -0.37 25.85
C VAL A 29 15.60 -1.77 26.11
N LYS A 30 15.11 -2.41 27.18
CA LYS A 30 15.50 -3.76 27.56
C LYS A 30 14.59 -4.78 26.89
N LYS A 31 15.06 -6.03 26.77
CA LYS A 31 14.23 -7.14 26.28
C LYS A 31 12.92 -7.28 27.07
N SER A 32 12.95 -7.11 28.39
CA SER A 32 11.76 -7.15 29.24
C SER A 32 10.71 -6.08 28.93
N ASP A 33 11.13 -5.00 28.27
CA ASP A 33 10.26 -3.89 27.87
C ASP A 33 9.57 -4.16 26.52
N LEU A 34 9.87 -5.31 25.89
CA LEU A 34 9.40 -5.71 24.56
C LEU A 34 8.56 -6.99 24.64
N GLU A 35 7.58 -7.09 23.75
CA GLU A 35 6.71 -8.25 23.63
C GLU A 35 7.52 -9.53 23.37
N LYS A 36 7.20 -10.60 24.12
CA LYS A 36 7.94 -11.87 24.11
C LYS A 36 9.47 -11.71 24.14
N ASN A 37 9.99 -10.74 24.91
CA ASN A 37 11.43 -10.42 25.00
C ASN A 37 12.08 -9.92 23.69
N GLY A 38 11.31 -9.28 22.82
CA GLY A 38 11.77 -8.74 21.54
C GLY A 38 11.54 -9.69 20.37
N ALA A 39 10.47 -10.50 20.43
CA ALA A 39 10.07 -11.31 19.29
C ALA A 39 9.70 -10.44 18.09
N VAL A 40 9.91 -10.98 16.90
CA VAL A 40 9.56 -10.32 15.64
C VAL A 40 8.26 -10.92 15.13
N PHE A 41 7.25 -10.09 14.99
CA PHE A 41 5.92 -10.48 14.53
C PHE A 41 5.78 -10.18 13.04
N TYR A 42 5.17 -11.10 12.30
CA TYR A 42 4.83 -10.94 10.89
C TYR A 42 3.39 -10.44 10.76
N MET A 43 3.21 -9.20 10.32
CA MET A 43 1.94 -8.45 10.43
C MET A 43 1.06 -8.60 9.19
N ASN A 44 0.56 -9.81 8.93
CA ASN A 44 -0.26 -10.18 7.75
C ASN A 44 -1.78 -10.07 7.96
N GLY A 45 -2.26 -9.73 9.17
CA GLY A 45 -3.69 -9.82 9.54
C GLY A 45 -4.66 -8.89 8.81
N ASN A 46 -4.17 -7.89 8.08
CA ASN A 46 -5.03 -6.88 7.44
C ASN A 46 -5.57 -7.32 6.06
N ASN A 47 -4.69 -7.80 5.19
CA ASN A 47 -4.97 -8.09 3.78
C ASN A 47 -4.20 -9.31 3.24
N GLY A 48 -3.45 -10.00 4.10
CA GLY A 48 -2.61 -11.14 3.74
C GLY A 48 -1.33 -10.77 3.00
N THR A 49 -0.49 -11.79 2.84
CA THR A 49 0.81 -11.73 2.17
C THR A 49 0.68 -11.31 0.72
N GLU A 50 -0.27 -11.89 -0.01
CA GLU A 50 -0.44 -11.67 -1.44
C GLU A 50 -0.84 -10.22 -1.77
N PHE A 51 -1.68 -9.57 -0.97
CA PHE A 51 -2.04 -8.18 -1.23
C PHE A 51 -0.83 -7.26 -1.06
N ASP A 52 -0.10 -7.38 0.06
CA ASP A 52 1.10 -6.58 0.26
C ASP A 52 2.14 -6.86 -0.83
N TRP A 53 2.30 -8.12 -1.21
CA TRP A 53 3.25 -8.53 -2.24
C TRP A 53 2.87 -7.99 -3.64
N TYR A 54 1.68 -8.32 -4.13
CA TYR A 54 1.27 -7.95 -5.50
C TYR A 54 0.83 -6.50 -5.63
N VAL A 55 0.15 -5.96 -4.62
CA VAL A 55 -0.40 -4.61 -4.68
C VAL A 55 0.56 -3.62 -4.06
N ASN A 56 1.25 -3.90 -2.96
CA ASN A 56 2.13 -2.92 -2.30
C ASN A 56 3.62 -3.09 -2.60
N ASP A 57 3.99 -4.10 -3.39
CA ASP A 57 5.37 -4.37 -3.83
C ASP A 57 6.33 -4.61 -2.66
N ARG A 58 5.86 -5.27 -1.61
CA ARG A 58 6.67 -5.63 -0.42
C ARG A 58 6.06 -6.79 0.34
N LEU A 59 6.82 -7.43 1.22
CA LEU A 59 6.22 -8.30 2.23
C LEU A 59 5.43 -7.49 3.27
N PRO A 60 4.45 -8.12 3.96
CA PRO A 60 3.93 -7.63 5.22
C PRO A 60 5.03 -7.28 6.20
N ALA A 61 4.77 -6.29 7.04
CA ALA A 61 5.78 -5.72 7.91
C ALA A 61 6.21 -6.71 8.99
N PHE A 62 7.51 -6.70 9.30
CA PHE A 62 8.07 -7.38 10.46
C PHE A 62 8.17 -6.37 11.60
N MET A 63 7.57 -6.66 12.76
CA MET A 63 7.43 -5.69 13.85
C MET A 63 7.89 -6.25 15.19
N VAL A 64 8.51 -5.39 15.99
CA VAL A 64 8.76 -5.65 17.42
C VAL A 64 7.95 -4.62 18.19
N PHE A 65 7.26 -5.05 19.24
CA PHE A 65 6.36 -4.19 20.02
C PHE A 65 6.86 -3.95 21.43
N TYR A 66 6.49 -2.80 22.00
CA TYR A 66 6.65 -2.54 23.43
C TYR A 66 5.64 -3.36 24.23
N ASN A 67 6.10 -3.98 25.32
CA ASN A 67 5.26 -4.73 26.25
C ASN A 67 4.70 -3.77 27.32
N ASP A 68 3.80 -2.90 26.89
CA ASP A 68 3.00 -2.07 27.78
C ASP A 68 1.53 -2.01 27.29
N ALA A 69 0.69 -1.27 28.02
CA ALA A 69 -0.74 -1.23 27.74
C ALA A 69 -1.09 -0.68 26.35
N ASP A 70 -0.23 0.16 25.76
CA ASP A 70 -0.49 0.76 24.45
C ASP A 70 -0.05 -0.18 23.30
N ASN A 71 0.86 -1.12 23.58
CA ASN A 71 1.37 -2.14 22.64
C ASN A 71 1.76 -1.56 21.27
N LEU A 72 2.47 -0.44 21.29
CA LEU A 72 2.92 0.23 20.06
C LEU A 72 4.24 -0.38 19.56
N GLY A 73 4.49 -0.25 18.26
CA GLY A 73 5.70 -0.76 17.62
C GLY A 73 6.96 -0.03 18.13
N ALA A 74 7.97 -0.80 18.54
CA ALA A 74 9.33 -0.33 18.80
C ALA A 74 10.18 -0.33 17.52
N ALA A 75 9.93 -1.29 16.63
CA ALA A 75 10.59 -1.41 15.34
C ALA A 75 9.62 -1.92 14.27
N LYS A 76 9.76 -1.42 13.04
CA LYS A 76 9.00 -1.86 11.86
C LYS A 76 9.94 -1.98 10.68
N LEU A 77 10.08 -3.18 10.13
CA LEU A 77 10.86 -3.45 8.93
C LEU A 77 9.94 -3.79 7.75
N MET A 78 10.17 -3.13 6.61
CA MET A 78 9.52 -3.44 5.33
C MET A 78 10.58 -3.98 4.38
N LEU A 79 10.38 -5.20 3.86
CA LEU A 79 11.27 -5.88 2.92
C LEU A 79 10.65 -5.89 1.52
N PHE A 80 11.42 -5.44 0.52
CA PHE A 80 11.04 -5.35 -0.89
C PHE A 80 11.57 -6.55 -1.69
N PRO A 81 10.99 -6.87 -2.86
CA PRO A 81 11.40 -8.02 -3.68
C PRO A 81 12.87 -8.02 -4.09
N ASP A 82 13.47 -6.84 -4.25
CA ASP A 82 14.87 -6.67 -4.66
C ASP A 82 15.89 -6.82 -3.51
N GLY A 83 15.43 -7.16 -2.30
CA GLY A 83 16.26 -7.29 -1.10
C GLY A 83 16.50 -5.98 -0.36
N ASN A 84 16.10 -4.84 -0.91
CA ASN A 84 16.10 -3.60 -0.14
C ASN A 84 15.10 -3.71 1.02
N ALA A 85 15.41 -3.05 2.12
CA ALA A 85 14.53 -2.95 3.27
C ALA A 85 14.63 -1.58 3.94
N VAL A 86 13.54 -1.15 4.56
CA VAL A 86 13.54 0.06 5.39
C VAL A 86 13.08 -0.31 6.80
N LEU A 87 13.93 0.02 7.78
CA LEU A 87 13.65 -0.16 9.20
C LEU A 87 13.34 1.19 9.84
N TYR A 88 12.18 1.27 10.47
CA TYR A 88 11.74 2.39 11.29
C TYR A 88 11.86 1.99 12.76
N LEU A 89 12.49 2.86 13.56
CA LEU A 89 12.67 2.68 14.99
C LEU A 89 11.91 3.79 15.73
N TYR A 90 11.16 3.39 16.75
CA TYR A 90 10.30 4.27 17.50
C TYR A 90 10.70 4.27 18.97
N ASP A 91 10.93 5.46 19.51
CA ASP A 91 11.23 5.71 20.90
C ASP A 91 9.97 6.17 21.64
N GLU A 92 10.09 6.48 22.93
CA GLU A 92 8.98 6.95 23.77
C GLU A 92 7.78 5.99 23.74
N LYS A 93 8.07 4.68 23.83
CA LYS A 93 7.06 3.61 23.78
C LYS A 93 6.22 3.65 22.49
N GLY A 94 6.89 3.87 21.36
CA GLY A 94 6.28 3.83 20.03
C GLY A 94 5.65 5.14 19.56
N LYS A 95 5.64 6.17 20.42
CA LYS A 95 4.93 7.45 20.14
C LYS A 95 5.74 8.40 19.27
N ARG A 96 7.05 8.18 19.14
CA ARG A 96 7.96 9.05 18.39
C ARG A 96 8.84 8.24 17.46
N LEU A 97 8.76 8.52 16.16
CA LEU A 97 9.74 8.02 15.19
C LEU A 97 11.11 8.61 15.54
N LEU A 98 12.06 7.73 15.85
CA LEU A 98 13.44 8.11 16.20
C LEU A 98 14.34 8.09 14.97
N LYS A 99 14.27 7.00 14.18
CA LYS A 99 15.22 6.75 13.10
C LYS A 99 14.60 5.93 11.98
N GLU A 100 14.96 6.28 10.76
CA GLU A 100 14.81 5.46 9.56
C GLU A 100 16.20 4.96 9.12
N VAL A 101 16.30 3.68 8.80
CA VAL A 101 17.53 3.00 8.37
C VAL A 101 17.25 2.22 7.09
N SER A 102 17.96 2.55 6.02
CA SER A 102 17.97 1.75 4.78
C SER A 102 18.90 0.56 4.96
N ILE A 103 18.41 -0.62 4.60
CA ILE A 103 19.05 -1.92 4.76
C ILE A 103 19.01 -2.63 3.41
N CYS A 104 19.97 -3.52 3.18
CA CYS A 104 19.92 -4.48 2.08
C CYS A 104 20.13 -5.87 2.67
N ILE A 105 19.21 -6.79 2.37
CA ILE A 105 19.31 -8.21 2.69
C ILE A 105 19.90 -8.92 1.47
N GLU A 106 21.04 -9.57 1.66
CA GLU A 106 21.73 -10.32 0.60
C GLU A 106 20.95 -11.61 0.27
N ALA A 107 19.94 -11.50 -0.59
CA ALA A 107 19.15 -12.60 -1.11
C ALA A 107 18.73 -12.32 -2.57
N ALA A 108 18.55 -13.37 -3.37
CA ALA A 108 18.01 -13.18 -4.72
C ALA A 108 16.52 -12.81 -4.66
N GLU A 109 16.00 -12.10 -5.66
CA GLU A 109 14.57 -11.79 -5.75
C GLU A 109 13.71 -13.06 -5.77
N ALA A 110 14.18 -14.13 -6.43
CA ALA A 110 13.53 -15.44 -6.42
C ALA A 110 13.47 -16.07 -5.03
N ASP A 111 14.48 -15.81 -4.19
CA ASP A 111 14.50 -16.28 -2.80
C ASP A 111 13.48 -15.51 -1.95
N ILE A 112 13.37 -14.19 -2.13
CA ILE A 112 12.39 -13.39 -1.40
C ILE A 112 10.95 -13.73 -1.86
N ALA A 113 10.75 -13.97 -3.15
CA ALA A 113 9.47 -14.44 -3.69
C ALA A 113 9.10 -15.83 -3.15
N ALA A 114 10.07 -16.73 -3.02
CA ALA A 114 9.89 -18.03 -2.39
C ALA A 114 9.49 -17.89 -0.91
N LEU A 115 10.10 -16.95 -0.17
CA LEU A 115 9.70 -16.64 1.20
C LEU A 115 8.26 -16.12 1.27
N ALA A 116 7.85 -15.24 0.33
CA ALA A 116 6.46 -14.76 0.26
C ALA A 116 5.46 -15.90 0.03
N ALA A 117 5.78 -16.85 -0.86
CA ALA A 117 4.94 -18.02 -1.08
C ALA A 117 4.81 -18.90 0.16
N ILE A 118 5.91 -19.09 0.91
CA ILE A 118 5.91 -19.82 2.18
C ILE A 118 5.08 -19.09 3.23
N LEU A 119 5.26 -17.79 3.42
CA LEU A 119 4.52 -17.01 4.41
C LEU A 119 3.02 -17.02 4.12
N ARG A 120 2.62 -16.95 2.84
CA ARG A 120 1.23 -17.16 2.44
C ARG A 120 0.72 -18.55 2.84
N ASN A 121 1.48 -19.60 2.53
CA ASN A 121 1.03 -20.97 2.76
C ASN A 121 1.03 -21.40 4.23
N GLU A 122 2.04 -20.94 4.97
CA GLU A 122 2.29 -21.33 6.34
C GLU A 122 1.68 -20.36 7.35
N ALA A 123 1.27 -19.17 6.92
CA ALA A 123 0.51 -18.24 7.74
C ALA A 123 -0.93 -18.03 7.23
N ASP A 124 -1.11 -17.36 6.09
CA ASP A 124 -2.43 -16.93 5.60
C ASP A 124 -3.40 -18.11 5.41
N ASP A 125 -3.00 -19.15 4.67
CA ASP A 125 -3.85 -20.32 4.40
C ASP A 125 -4.23 -21.09 5.66
N LYS A 126 -3.40 -20.98 6.71
CA LYS A 126 -3.60 -21.62 8.01
C LYS A 126 -4.34 -20.72 9.00
N GLY A 127 -4.67 -19.49 8.60
CA GLY A 127 -5.33 -18.51 9.45
C GLY A 127 -4.47 -18.03 10.62
N ILE A 128 -3.14 -18.04 10.45
CA ILE A 128 -2.18 -17.49 11.42
C ILE A 128 -1.92 -16.04 11.03
N TRP A 129 -2.32 -15.14 11.92
CA TRP A 129 -2.30 -13.69 11.69
C TRP A 129 -1.50 -12.99 12.77
N ASP A 130 -0.69 -11.99 12.39
CA ASP A 130 0.04 -11.10 13.29
C ASP A 130 0.83 -11.88 14.37
N ALA A 131 1.43 -12.98 13.93
CA ALA A 131 2.07 -13.96 14.79
C ALA A 131 3.58 -13.71 14.88
N ASP A 132 4.18 -14.23 15.95
CA ASP A 132 5.63 -14.33 16.04
C ASP A 132 6.15 -15.15 14.87
N VAL A 133 7.15 -14.64 14.15
CA VAL A 133 7.67 -15.26 12.94
C VAL A 133 8.29 -16.63 13.22
N GLU A 134 8.76 -16.86 14.46
CA GLU A 134 9.24 -18.18 14.90
C GLU A 134 8.12 -19.22 15.03
N ASP A 135 6.87 -18.78 15.20
CA ASP A 135 5.70 -19.67 15.25
C ASP A 135 5.22 -20.05 13.83
N ILE A 136 5.84 -19.49 12.77
CA ILE A 136 5.54 -19.77 11.35
C ILE A 136 6.64 -20.67 10.76
N CYS A 137 6.25 -21.75 10.07
CA CYS A 137 7.23 -22.70 9.52
C CYS A 137 7.89 -22.17 8.24
N THR A 138 8.99 -21.42 8.37
CA THR A 138 9.74 -20.89 7.22
C THR A 138 10.92 -21.75 6.77
N ASP A 139 11.27 -22.79 7.52
CA ASP A 139 12.37 -23.72 7.23
C ASP A 139 11.95 -24.85 6.28
N ILE A 140 11.34 -24.47 5.15
CA ILE A 140 10.91 -25.39 4.10
C ILE A 140 11.45 -24.95 2.74
N GLU A 141 11.72 -25.93 1.88
CA GLU A 141 11.99 -25.70 0.46
C GLU A 141 10.65 -25.72 -0.28
N PRO A 142 10.20 -24.62 -0.91
CA PRO A 142 8.90 -24.56 -1.52
C PRO A 142 8.88 -25.41 -2.80
N GLY A 143 7.90 -26.31 -2.89
CA GLY A 143 7.67 -27.09 -4.11
C GLY A 143 7.23 -26.22 -5.28
N SER A 144 7.45 -26.70 -6.51
CA SER A 144 7.09 -25.97 -7.73
C SER A 144 5.61 -25.61 -7.82
N ASP A 145 4.72 -26.44 -7.26
CA ASP A 145 3.28 -26.17 -7.26
C ASP A 145 2.92 -24.99 -6.35
N MET A 146 3.57 -24.85 -5.19
CA MET A 146 3.37 -23.72 -4.27
C MET A 146 3.79 -22.40 -4.95
N LEU A 147 4.96 -22.39 -5.58
CA LEU A 147 5.46 -21.21 -6.30
C LEU A 147 4.58 -20.85 -7.49
N ARG A 148 4.12 -21.85 -8.25
CA ARG A 148 3.19 -21.64 -9.38
C ARG A 148 1.87 -21.08 -8.88
N GLU A 149 1.27 -21.68 -7.85
CA GLU A 149 0.00 -21.22 -7.30
C GLU A 149 0.07 -19.79 -6.80
N PHE A 150 1.12 -19.45 -6.04
CA PHE A 150 1.37 -18.08 -5.60
C PHE A 150 1.42 -17.16 -6.83
N THR A 151 2.32 -17.42 -7.76
CA THR A 151 2.50 -16.59 -8.98
C THR A 151 1.20 -16.40 -9.78
N ASP A 152 0.43 -17.47 -10.01
CA ASP A 152 -0.80 -17.44 -10.81
C ASP A 152 -1.89 -16.58 -10.17
N ARG A 153 -1.93 -16.48 -8.83
CA ARG A 153 -2.91 -15.67 -8.10
C ARG A 153 -2.70 -14.18 -8.24
N ARG A 154 -1.57 -13.70 -8.78
CA ARG A 154 -1.40 -12.28 -9.14
C ARG A 154 -2.57 -11.74 -9.97
N ARG A 155 -3.17 -12.58 -10.83
CA ARG A 155 -4.33 -12.22 -11.66
C ARG A 155 -5.55 -11.78 -10.83
N ASP A 156 -5.69 -12.32 -9.62
CA ASP A 156 -6.82 -12.04 -8.74
C ASP A 156 -6.71 -10.63 -8.11
N TYR A 157 -5.50 -10.05 -8.13
CA TYR A 157 -5.21 -8.70 -7.63
C TYR A 157 -5.12 -7.64 -8.74
N MET A 158 -5.30 -8.01 -10.00
CA MET A 158 -5.02 -7.14 -11.16
C MET A 158 -5.85 -5.84 -11.16
N VAL A 159 -7.07 -5.88 -10.63
CA VAL A 159 -7.90 -4.68 -10.41
C VAL A 159 -7.25 -3.73 -9.41
N TRP A 160 -6.74 -4.26 -8.29
CA TRP A 160 -6.10 -3.45 -7.24
C TRP A 160 -4.74 -2.91 -7.68
N ILE A 161 -3.97 -3.71 -8.44
CA ILE A 161 -2.72 -3.28 -9.07
C ILE A 161 -3.00 -2.07 -9.98
N ASN A 162 -3.94 -2.20 -10.91
CA ASN A 162 -4.31 -1.12 -11.83
C ASN A 162 -4.82 0.13 -11.07
N ARG A 163 -5.62 -0.04 -10.01
CA ARG A 163 -6.06 1.08 -9.18
C ARG A 163 -4.88 1.78 -8.50
N ARG A 164 -3.96 1.03 -7.87
CA ARG A 164 -2.77 1.63 -7.25
C ARG A 164 -1.96 2.44 -8.25
N GLU A 165 -1.75 1.90 -9.46
CA GLU A 165 -1.04 2.59 -10.53
C GLU A 165 -1.75 3.91 -10.88
N ILE A 166 -3.06 3.89 -11.14
CA ILE A 166 -3.84 5.09 -11.46
C ILE A 166 -3.83 6.12 -10.33
N LEU A 167 -3.92 5.68 -9.06
CA LEU A 167 -3.88 6.59 -7.91
C LEU A 167 -2.57 7.38 -7.81
N ALA A 168 -1.46 6.82 -8.31
CA ALA A 168 -0.15 7.46 -8.31
C ALA A 168 0.03 8.48 -9.46
N LEU A 169 -0.84 8.44 -10.47
CA LEU A 169 -0.79 9.33 -11.64
C LEU A 169 -1.52 10.66 -11.39
N ASN A 170 -1.15 11.69 -12.14
CA ASN A 170 -1.74 13.02 -12.08
C ASN A 170 -3.07 13.10 -12.85
N ALA A 171 -3.93 14.00 -12.42
CA ALA A 171 -5.18 14.37 -13.05
C ALA A 171 -5.30 15.89 -13.14
N CYS A 172 -6.04 16.35 -14.14
CA CYS A 172 -6.47 17.75 -14.24
C CYS A 172 -7.68 17.96 -13.34
N VAL A 173 -7.60 18.94 -12.43
CA VAL A 173 -8.64 19.19 -11.43
C VAL A 173 -9.04 20.65 -11.46
N SER A 174 -10.33 20.93 -11.65
CA SER A 174 -10.88 22.28 -11.59
C SER A 174 -10.64 22.94 -10.23
N LYS A 175 -10.29 24.23 -10.24
CA LYS A 175 -10.16 25.04 -9.01
C LYS A 175 -11.48 25.25 -8.28
N ARG A 176 -12.63 25.02 -8.92
CA ARG A 176 -13.91 24.90 -8.20
C ARG A 176 -13.85 23.77 -7.17
N ILE A 177 -13.20 22.67 -7.51
CA ILE A 177 -13.02 21.55 -6.61
C ILE A 177 -11.92 21.86 -5.59
N THR A 178 -10.75 22.32 -6.01
CA THR A 178 -9.61 22.46 -5.07
C THR A 178 -9.73 23.67 -4.14
N GLU A 179 -10.33 24.78 -4.59
CA GLU A 179 -10.36 26.05 -3.85
C GLU A 179 -11.77 26.46 -3.36
N GLU A 180 -12.83 26.22 -4.15
CA GLU A 180 -14.19 26.70 -3.81
C GLU A 180 -15.05 25.72 -2.99
N GLY A 181 -14.55 24.51 -2.73
CA GLY A 181 -15.25 23.52 -1.90
C GLY A 181 -16.20 22.58 -2.63
N TRP A 182 -16.25 22.59 -3.97
CA TRP A 182 -17.13 21.71 -4.73
C TRP A 182 -16.63 20.27 -4.76
N LYS A 183 -17.56 19.31 -4.79
CA LYS A 183 -17.28 17.90 -5.11
C LYS A 183 -17.20 17.71 -6.63
N VAL A 184 -16.65 16.57 -7.06
CA VAL A 184 -16.59 16.19 -8.49
C VAL A 184 -18.01 15.99 -8.98
N GLY A 185 -18.46 16.81 -9.92
CA GLY A 185 -19.77 16.66 -10.57
C GLY A 185 -19.66 15.98 -11.93
N TYR A 186 -18.57 16.24 -12.67
CA TYR A 186 -18.27 15.59 -13.94
C TYR A 186 -16.83 15.07 -13.93
N MET A 187 -16.63 13.90 -14.52
CA MET A 187 -15.29 13.37 -14.73
C MET A 187 -15.18 12.62 -16.06
N GLU A 188 -14.06 12.85 -16.73
CA GLU A 188 -13.75 12.25 -18.03
C GLU A 188 -12.35 11.66 -18.01
N ARG A 189 -12.17 10.49 -18.61
CA ARG A 189 -10.87 9.88 -18.81
C ARG A 189 -10.45 10.04 -20.27
N GLN A 190 -9.54 10.96 -20.52
CA GLN A 190 -8.95 11.24 -21.83
C GLN A 190 -7.72 10.35 -22.08
N GLU A 191 -7.17 10.41 -23.30
CA GLU A 191 -5.88 9.79 -23.60
C GLU A 191 -4.79 10.49 -22.78
N PRO A 192 -3.99 9.75 -22.00
CA PRO A 192 -2.87 10.33 -21.26
C PRO A 192 -1.87 11.05 -22.18
N CYS A 193 -1.42 12.23 -21.75
CA CYS A 193 -0.41 12.99 -22.45
C CYS A 193 1.01 12.40 -22.29
N ASP A 194 1.29 11.78 -21.13
CA ASP A 194 2.55 11.11 -20.82
C ASP A 194 2.37 10.03 -19.73
N GLU A 195 3.46 9.37 -19.33
CA GLU A 195 3.46 8.28 -18.34
C GLU A 195 3.03 8.70 -16.92
N LYS A 196 2.99 10.01 -16.61
CA LYS A 196 2.57 10.55 -15.31
C LYS A 196 1.13 11.07 -15.35
N ASP A 197 0.51 11.11 -16.53
CA ASP A 197 -0.87 11.52 -16.72
C ASP A 197 -1.80 10.30 -16.62
N SER A 198 -2.84 10.40 -15.79
CA SER A 198 -3.86 9.35 -15.67
C SER A 198 -4.90 9.40 -16.79
N GLY A 199 -4.96 10.53 -17.50
CA GLY A 199 -6.04 10.92 -18.40
C GLY A 199 -7.27 11.47 -17.68
N TRP A 200 -7.35 11.40 -16.35
CA TRP A 200 -8.52 11.90 -15.63
C TRP A 200 -8.58 13.44 -15.60
N VAL A 201 -9.76 13.94 -15.92
CA VAL A 201 -10.16 15.33 -15.76
C VAL A 201 -11.36 15.37 -14.81
N PHE A 202 -11.26 16.15 -13.75
CA PHE A 202 -12.29 16.30 -12.72
C PHE A 202 -12.80 17.74 -12.66
N THR A 203 -14.11 17.94 -12.83
CA THR A 203 -14.77 19.24 -12.76
C THR A 203 -16.01 19.20 -11.85
N ALA A 204 -16.44 20.36 -11.35
CA ALA A 204 -17.60 20.46 -10.48
C ALA A 204 -18.92 20.32 -11.25
N GLY A 205 -18.91 20.51 -12.58
CA GLY A 205 -20.06 20.42 -13.46
C GLY A 205 -20.84 21.74 -13.61
N ASN A 206 -20.34 22.83 -13.02
CA ASN A 206 -20.90 24.19 -13.11
C ASN A 206 -19.89 25.20 -13.68
N GLU A 207 -18.82 24.72 -14.28
CA GLU A 207 -17.90 25.50 -15.11
C GLU A 207 -18.56 25.87 -16.45
N ASP A 208 -18.28 27.08 -16.94
CA ASP A 208 -18.64 27.49 -18.30
C ASP A 208 -17.45 27.30 -19.25
N ASP A 209 -17.70 27.48 -20.56
CA ASP A 209 -16.69 27.29 -21.60
C ASP A 209 -15.47 28.22 -21.43
N GLU A 210 -15.69 29.44 -20.95
CA GLU A 210 -14.63 30.43 -20.71
C GLU A 210 -13.73 29.94 -19.55
N TYR A 211 -14.32 29.48 -18.45
CA TYR A 211 -13.61 28.95 -17.30
C TYR A 211 -12.78 27.71 -17.68
N CYS A 212 -13.38 26.76 -18.39
CA CYS A 212 -12.72 25.52 -18.83
C CYS A 212 -11.57 25.77 -19.81
N SER A 213 -11.61 26.88 -20.57
CA SER A 213 -10.58 27.23 -21.55
C SER A 213 -9.35 27.90 -20.93
N ASP A 214 -9.42 28.37 -19.69
CA ASP A 214 -8.30 29.00 -19.00
C ASP A 214 -7.54 27.99 -18.13
N TYR A 215 -6.31 27.66 -18.53
CA TYR A 215 -5.44 26.74 -17.80
C TYR A 215 -5.14 27.21 -16.37
N GLN A 216 -5.27 28.51 -16.07
CA GLN A 216 -5.09 29.02 -14.70
C GLN A 216 -6.17 28.52 -13.73
N ASN A 217 -7.29 28.01 -14.25
CA ASN A 217 -8.36 27.39 -13.48
C ASN A 217 -8.16 25.90 -13.22
N ILE A 218 -7.05 25.33 -13.69
CA ILE A 218 -6.74 23.90 -13.56
C ILE A 218 -5.59 23.71 -12.56
N SER A 219 -5.75 22.76 -11.67
CA SER A 219 -4.71 22.24 -10.77
C SER A 219 -4.30 20.84 -11.22
N LEU A 220 -3.03 20.50 -11.08
CA LEU A 220 -2.55 19.12 -11.24
C LEU A 220 -2.40 18.47 -9.87
N LEU A 221 -3.15 17.40 -9.63
CA LEU A 221 -3.09 16.61 -8.41
C LEU A 221 -3.04 15.13 -8.77
N SER A 222 -2.46 14.28 -7.92
CA SER A 222 -2.61 12.85 -8.12
C SER A 222 -4.08 12.44 -7.96
N VAL A 223 -4.51 11.42 -8.72
CA VAL A 223 -5.87 10.85 -8.57
C VAL A 223 -6.10 10.42 -7.11
N GLY A 224 -5.05 9.90 -6.45
CA GLY A 224 -5.08 9.59 -5.03
C GLY A 224 -5.35 10.79 -4.12
N ALA A 225 -4.76 11.95 -4.40
CA ALA A 225 -5.03 13.17 -3.63
C ALA A 225 -6.48 13.64 -3.81
N VAL A 226 -7.01 13.59 -5.04
CA VAL A 226 -8.42 13.91 -5.30
C VAL A 226 -9.33 12.98 -4.50
N TRP A 227 -9.09 11.67 -4.57
CA TRP A 227 -9.87 10.68 -3.84
C TRP A 227 -9.83 10.88 -2.31
N GLN A 228 -8.63 11.04 -1.74
CA GLN A 228 -8.45 11.03 -0.28
C GLN A 228 -8.87 12.36 0.37
N GLN A 229 -8.74 13.48 -0.34
CA GLN A 229 -8.87 14.82 0.25
C GLN A 229 -10.08 15.59 -0.27
N LEU A 230 -10.56 15.31 -1.48
CA LEU A 230 -11.57 16.12 -2.14
C LEU A 230 -12.88 15.36 -2.37
N ASP A 231 -12.82 14.10 -2.78
CA ASP A 231 -14.04 13.34 -3.09
C ASP A 231 -13.83 11.82 -3.01
N SER A 232 -14.28 11.20 -1.93
CA SER A 232 -14.14 9.76 -1.72
C SER A 232 -14.94 8.90 -2.71
N ASP A 233 -15.97 9.47 -3.35
CA ASP A 233 -16.95 8.70 -4.12
C ASP A 233 -16.40 8.28 -5.49
N ILE A 234 -15.36 8.96 -5.99
CA ILE A 234 -14.77 8.66 -7.29
C ILE A 234 -14.08 7.30 -7.32
N PHE A 235 -13.69 6.75 -6.16
CA PHE A 235 -12.85 5.55 -6.06
C PHE A 235 -13.41 4.35 -6.83
N LYS A 236 -14.75 4.22 -6.88
CA LYS A 236 -15.44 3.12 -7.56
C LYS A 236 -15.26 3.14 -9.08
N TYR A 237 -14.78 4.25 -9.63
CA TYR A 237 -14.78 4.55 -11.07
C TYR A 237 -13.39 4.83 -11.64
N ILE A 238 -12.34 4.95 -10.81
CA ILE A 238 -11.01 5.39 -11.26
C ILE A 238 -10.36 4.45 -12.27
N ASP A 239 -10.72 3.16 -12.27
CA ASP A 239 -10.22 2.13 -13.17
C ASP A 239 -11.02 1.97 -14.47
N MET A 240 -12.03 2.82 -14.69
CA MET A 240 -12.78 2.84 -15.95
C MET A 240 -11.90 3.21 -17.14
N PRO A 241 -12.14 2.65 -18.35
CA PRO A 241 -11.25 2.79 -19.48
C PRO A 241 -11.17 4.24 -20.01
N VAL A 242 -10.11 4.53 -20.77
CA VAL A 242 -10.02 5.78 -21.54
C VAL A 242 -11.23 5.91 -22.48
N GLY A 243 -11.73 7.14 -22.62
CA GLY A 243 -12.98 7.48 -23.29
C GLY A 243 -14.21 7.49 -22.38
N THR A 244 -14.06 7.16 -21.09
CA THR A 244 -15.17 7.20 -20.12
C THR A 244 -15.55 8.65 -19.78
N ARG A 245 -16.86 8.92 -19.72
CA ARG A 245 -17.45 10.17 -19.22
C ARG A 245 -18.53 9.86 -18.21
N LEU A 246 -18.50 10.52 -17.06
CA LEU A 246 -19.39 10.27 -15.94
C LEU A 246 -19.93 11.58 -15.39
N ILE A 247 -21.23 11.58 -15.07
CA ILE A 247 -21.90 12.66 -14.34
C ILE A 247 -22.36 12.15 -12.97
N ARG A 248 -22.24 13.00 -11.95
CA ARG A 248 -22.80 12.75 -10.64
C ARG A 248 -24.32 12.86 -10.71
N ILE A 249 -25.01 11.90 -10.10
CA ILE A 249 -26.48 11.84 -10.07
C ILE A 249 -27.06 11.87 -8.66
N SER A 250 -26.21 11.70 -7.66
CA SER A 250 -26.59 11.71 -6.24
C SER A 250 -25.36 12.04 -5.38
N PRO A 251 -25.51 12.26 -4.08
CA PRO A 251 -24.39 12.56 -3.19
C PRO A 251 -23.23 11.56 -3.22
N GLU A 252 -23.44 10.31 -3.65
CA GLU A 252 -22.43 9.23 -3.59
C GLU A 252 -22.29 8.42 -4.90
N SER A 253 -22.99 8.78 -5.97
CA SER A 253 -23.04 7.96 -7.19
C SER A 253 -22.93 8.77 -8.49
N PHE A 254 -22.28 8.15 -9.47
CA PHE A 254 -22.12 8.60 -10.84
C PHE A 254 -22.71 7.60 -11.83
N GLU A 255 -23.04 8.07 -13.03
CA GLU A 255 -23.43 7.24 -14.18
C GLU A 255 -22.76 7.74 -15.48
N ILE A 256 -22.76 6.90 -16.52
CA ILE A 256 -22.26 7.27 -17.84
C ILE A 256 -23.05 8.46 -18.39
N ASP A 257 -22.33 9.50 -18.79
CA ASP A 257 -22.93 10.67 -19.42
C ASP A 257 -23.46 10.33 -20.82
N LYS A 258 -24.77 10.51 -21.01
CA LYS A 258 -25.45 10.37 -22.30
C LYS A 258 -25.90 11.72 -22.87
N ASN A 259 -25.51 12.83 -22.25
CA ASN A 259 -25.92 14.20 -22.56
C ASN A 259 -27.45 14.40 -22.44
N ASP A 260 -28.12 13.66 -21.54
CA ASP A 260 -29.58 13.67 -21.36
C ASP A 260 -30.03 14.14 -19.98
N LYS A 261 -29.10 14.44 -19.07
CA LYS A 261 -29.37 14.80 -17.67
C LYS A 261 -28.49 15.95 -17.20
N GLU A 262 -29.00 16.69 -16.22
CA GLU A 262 -28.22 17.70 -15.51
C GLU A 262 -27.24 17.05 -14.53
N ILE A 263 -26.10 17.70 -14.33
CA ILE A 263 -25.08 17.26 -13.39
C ILE A 263 -25.53 17.61 -11.96
N TYR A 264 -25.56 16.61 -11.08
CA TYR A 264 -25.79 16.86 -9.66
C TYR A 264 -24.55 17.50 -9.03
N THR A 265 -24.65 18.79 -8.72
CA THR A 265 -23.56 19.56 -8.11
C THR A 265 -23.76 19.69 -6.59
N MET A 266 -22.68 19.59 -5.82
CA MET A 266 -22.71 19.78 -4.37
C MET A 266 -21.37 20.25 -3.82
N LYS A 267 -21.39 20.86 -2.64
CA LYS A 267 -20.18 21.18 -1.87
C LYS A 267 -19.87 20.10 -0.83
N ARG A 268 -18.59 20.04 -0.45
CA ARG A 268 -18.08 19.21 0.66
C ARG A 268 -18.61 19.65 2.01
#